data_AF-A0A4S1F0H9-F1
#
_entry.id   AF-A0A4S1F0H9-F1
#
_cell.length_a   1.000
_cell.length_b   1.000
_cell.length_c   1.000
_cell.angle_alpha   90.00
_cell.angle_beta   90.00
_cell.angle_gamma   90.00
#
_symmetry.space_group_name_H-M   'P 1'
#
loop_
_entity.id
_entity.type
_entity.pdbx_description
1 polymer ?
#
loop_
_entity_poly.entity_id
_entity_poly.type
_entity_poly.pdbx_seq_one_letter_code
_entity_poly.pdbx_strand_id
1 'polypeptide(L)'
;VLDDTTVTNYVDLPGHIWDKRRRQLMNSQHFSNFIRLGLLLQHGGTWLDATILLRQPVPRQIESEDFYILRETNRTPRLVETWFIHARKGHPLVETVIHGLADYWVKYDRLLEYFMFPHHIEASLLLH
;
A
#
# COMPACT_ATOMS: atom_id res chain seq x y z
N VAL A 1 -16.27 2.79 6.50
CA VAL A 1 -15.17 3.76 6.73
C VAL A 1 -14.33 3.21 7.86
N LEU A 2 -13.01 3.18 7.72
CA LEU A 2 -12.08 2.74 8.76
C LEU A 2 -11.56 3.94 9.54
N ASP A 3 -11.32 3.76 10.83
CA ASP A 3 -10.73 4.75 11.74
C ASP A 3 -9.73 4.08 12.69
N ASP A 4 -9.10 4.87 13.56
CA ASP A 4 -8.07 4.39 14.49
C ASP A 4 -8.58 3.35 15.50
N THR A 5 -9.90 3.19 15.68
CA THR A 5 -10.50 2.20 16.61
C THR A 5 -10.94 0.93 15.92
N THR A 6 -11.27 1.02 14.63
CA THR A 6 -11.82 -0.09 13.84
C THR A 6 -10.76 -0.76 12.99
N VAL A 7 -9.71 -0.04 12.60
CA VAL A 7 -8.69 -0.50 11.63
C VAL A 7 -7.98 -1.79 12.08
N THR A 8 -7.73 -1.95 13.38
CA THR A 8 -7.09 -3.15 13.96
C THR A 8 -7.92 -4.42 13.81
N ASN A 9 -9.22 -4.32 13.52
CA ASN A 9 -10.07 -5.48 13.26
C ASN A 9 -9.93 -6.02 11.83
N TYR A 10 -9.29 -5.24 10.94
CA TYR A 10 -9.18 -5.56 9.51
C TYR A 10 -7.75 -5.73 9.03
N VAL A 11 -6.76 -5.23 9.77
CA VAL A 11 -5.35 -5.41 9.45
C VAL A 11 -4.55 -5.87 10.67
N ASP A 12 -3.56 -6.69 10.39
CA ASP A 12 -2.53 -7.15 11.31
C ASP A 12 -1.20 -6.68 10.73
N LEU A 13 -0.60 -5.71 11.41
CA LEU A 13 0.66 -5.07 11.03
C LEU A 13 1.70 -5.34 12.11
N PRO A 14 2.99 -5.36 11.77
CA PRO A 14 4.05 -5.53 12.75
C PRO A 14 3.95 -4.52 13.91
N GLY A 15 4.19 -4.97 15.14
CA GLY A 15 3.99 -4.18 16.37
C GLY A 15 4.67 -2.81 16.34
N HIS A 16 5.89 -2.74 15.79
CA HIS A 16 6.66 -1.49 15.70
C HIS A 16 6.02 -0.44 14.78
N ILE A 17 5.18 -0.84 13.83
CA ILE A 17 4.43 0.09 12.98
C ILE A 17 3.36 0.81 13.80
N TRP A 18 2.63 0.07 14.64
CA TRP A 18 1.66 0.64 15.56
C TRP A 18 2.32 1.55 16.60
N ASP A 19 3.46 1.14 17.15
CA ASP A 19 4.23 1.96 18.09
C ASP A 19 4.67 3.28 17.48
N LYS A 20 5.17 3.26 16.24
CA LYS A 20 5.63 4.47 15.54
C LYS A 20 4.49 5.41 15.20
N ARG A 21 3.31 4.88 14.82
CA ARG A 21 2.09 5.67 14.66
C ARG A 21 1.68 6.34 15.97
N ARG A 22 1.64 5.59 17.09
CA ARG A 22 1.30 6.15 18.42
C ARG A 22 2.27 7.25 18.87
N ARG A 23 3.56 7.08 18.58
CA ARG A 23 4.62 8.06 18.86
C ARG A 23 4.66 9.24 17.87
N GLN A 24 3.72 9.31 16.93
CA GLN A 24 3.65 10.34 15.88
C GLN A 24 4.90 10.42 14.99
N LEU A 25 5.67 9.34 14.89
CA LEU A 25 6.84 9.22 14.01
C LEU A 25 6.43 8.95 12.55
N MET A 26 5.22 8.41 12.37
CA MET A 26 4.58 8.22 11.06
C MET A 26 3.42 9.18 10.91
N ASN A 27 3.45 9.99 9.85
CA ASN A 27 2.29 10.78 9.47
C ASN A 27 1.15 9.89 8.94
N SER A 28 -0.04 10.47 8.81
CA SER A 28 -1.23 9.74 8.36
C SER A 28 -1.12 9.15 6.97
N GLN A 29 -0.40 9.81 6.08
CA GLN A 29 -0.21 9.33 4.71
C GLN A 29 0.58 8.02 4.68
N HIS A 30 1.72 7.93 5.36
CA HIS A 30 2.53 6.70 5.37
C HIS A 30 1.85 5.58 6.14
N PHE A 31 1.21 5.91 7.25
CA PHE A 31 0.45 4.91 8.00
C PHE A 31 -0.69 4.32 7.14
N SER A 32 -1.39 5.16 6.38
CA SER A 32 -2.41 4.71 5.42
C SER A 32 -1.85 3.78 4.34
N ASN A 33 -0.58 3.92 3.95
CA ASN A 33 0.06 2.97 3.03
C ASN A 33 0.20 1.57 3.64
N PHE A 34 0.52 1.46 4.93
CA PHE A 34 0.50 0.17 5.62
C PHE A 34 -0.91 -0.41 5.73
N ILE A 35 -1.92 0.42 6.01
CA ILE A 35 -3.32 -0.04 6.02
C ILE A 35 -3.72 -0.57 4.64
N ARG A 36 -3.43 0.17 3.56
CA ARG A 36 -3.68 -0.24 2.17
C ARG A 36 -3.08 -1.60 1.87
N LEU A 37 -1.78 -1.76 2.14
CA LEU A 37 -1.08 -3.02 1.86
C LEU A 37 -1.58 -4.15 2.76
N GLY A 38 -1.84 -3.89 4.04
CA GLY A 38 -2.38 -4.88 4.98
C GLY A 38 -3.74 -5.40 4.55
N LEU A 39 -4.63 -4.50 4.10
CA LEU A 39 -5.95 -4.88 3.58
C LEU A 39 -5.82 -5.76 2.33
N LEU A 40 -5.01 -5.33 1.35
CA LEU A 40 -4.76 -6.10 0.13
C LEU A 40 -4.13 -7.46 0.44
N LEU A 41 -3.17 -7.51 1.36
CA LEU A 41 -2.49 -8.75 1.71
C LEU A 41 -3.45 -9.75 2.37
N GLN A 42 -4.31 -9.29 3.29
CA GLN A 42 -5.17 -10.17 4.10
C GLN A 42 -6.49 -10.53 3.44
N HIS A 43 -7.02 -9.64 2.60
CA HIS A 43 -8.36 -9.77 2.02
C HIS A 43 -8.34 -9.82 0.49
N GLY A 44 -7.27 -9.34 -0.15
CA GLY A 44 -7.22 -9.15 -1.60
C GLY A 44 -8.16 -8.02 -2.07
N GLY A 45 -8.52 -8.07 -3.35
CA GLY A 45 -9.44 -7.14 -3.97
C GLY A 45 -8.77 -5.87 -4.48
N THR A 46 -9.57 -4.80 -4.62
CA THR A 46 -9.14 -3.53 -5.21
C THR A 46 -9.09 -2.43 -4.16
N TRP A 47 -7.93 -1.83 -3.98
CA TRP A 47 -7.78 -0.54 -3.33
C TRP A 47 -8.02 0.60 -4.33
N LEU A 48 -8.82 1.57 -3.91
CA LEU A 48 -8.97 2.86 -4.56
C LEU A 48 -8.91 3.98 -3.51
N ASP A 49 -8.16 5.04 -3.78
CA ASP A 49 -8.17 6.21 -2.90
C ASP A 49 -9.59 6.82 -2.82
N ALA A 50 -10.02 7.19 -1.61
CA ALA A 50 -11.36 7.68 -1.33
C ALA A 50 -11.71 9.01 -2.03
N THR A 51 -10.73 9.67 -2.62
CA THR A 51 -10.89 10.91 -3.42
C THR A 51 -11.30 10.63 -4.86
N ILE A 52 -11.27 9.38 -5.32
CA ILE A 52 -11.58 9.02 -6.70
C ILE A 52 -13.09 8.73 -6.87
N LEU A 53 -13.73 9.46 -7.79
CA LEU A 53 -15.11 9.17 -8.20
C LEU A 53 -15.14 8.07 -9.25
N LEU A 54 -15.66 6.90 -8.90
CA LEU A 54 -15.99 5.85 -9.87
C LEU A 54 -17.36 6.14 -10.51
N ARG A 55 -17.37 6.33 -11.83
CA ARG A 55 -18.62 6.43 -12.62
C ARG A 55 -19.12 5.10 -13.15
N GLN A 56 -18.26 4.08 -13.11
CA GLN A 56 -18.54 2.70 -13.51
C GLN A 56 -17.83 1.76 -12.54
N PRO A 57 -18.30 0.50 -12.40
CA PRO A 57 -17.58 -0.52 -11.66
C PRO A 57 -16.16 -0.72 -12.19
N VAL A 58 -15.27 -1.25 -11.34
CA VAL A 58 -13.96 -1.71 -11.80
C VAL A 58 -14.16 -2.79 -12.89
N PRO A 59 -13.45 -2.71 -14.03
CA PRO A 59 -13.56 -3.72 -15.07
C PRO A 59 -13.24 -5.12 -14.55
N ARG A 60 -14.08 -6.11 -14.89
CA ARG A 60 -13.88 -7.51 -14.46
C ARG A 60 -12.54 -8.08 -14.88
N GLN A 61 -11.98 -7.61 -15.99
CA GLN A 61 -10.66 -8.00 -16.48
C GLN A 61 -9.56 -7.65 -15.47
N ILE A 62 -9.69 -6.51 -14.77
CA ILE A 62 -8.76 -6.13 -13.70
C ILE A 62 -8.99 -7.00 -12.47
N GLU A 63 -10.25 -7.24 -12.10
CA GLU A 63 -10.61 -8.04 -10.93
C GLU A 63 -10.28 -9.53 -11.08
N SER A 64 -10.02 -10.00 -12.30
CA SER A 64 -9.59 -11.37 -12.59
C SER A 64 -8.08 -11.58 -12.58
N GLU A 65 -7.28 -10.51 -12.50
CA GLU A 65 -5.82 -10.60 -12.44
C GLU A 65 -5.34 -10.92 -11.01
N ASP A 66 -4.24 -11.65 -10.90
CA ASP A 66 -3.58 -11.90 -9.60
C ASP A 66 -3.02 -10.60 -8.99
N PHE A 67 -2.57 -9.67 -9.84
CA PHE A 67 -2.12 -8.34 -9.45
C PHE A 67 -2.29 -7.37 -10.61
N TYR A 68 -2.73 -6.15 -10.29
CA TYR A 68 -2.80 -5.05 -11.24
C TYR A 68 -2.51 -3.73 -10.53
N ILE A 69 -1.71 -2.89 -11.15
CA ILE A 69 -1.48 -1.51 -10.71
C ILE A 69 -1.44 -0.59 -11.92
N LEU A 70 -1.93 0.63 -11.76
CA LEU A 70 -1.87 1.60 -12.84
C LEU A 70 -0.43 2.07 -13.07
N ARG A 71 -0.09 2.21 -14.34
CA ARG A 71 1.19 2.79 -14.78
C ARG A 71 1.09 4.31 -14.78
N GLU A 72 2.08 4.98 -14.20
CA GLU A 72 2.28 6.43 -14.36
C GLU A 72 2.87 6.69 -15.76
N THR A 73 2.26 7.58 -16.54
CA THR A 73 2.66 7.87 -17.93
C THR A 73 3.19 9.28 -18.13
N ASN A 74 2.97 10.19 -17.17
CA ASN A 74 3.20 11.62 -17.35
C ASN A 74 4.34 12.17 -16.51
N ARG A 75 4.78 11.42 -15.48
CA ARG A 75 5.78 11.90 -14.51
C ARG A 75 6.93 10.90 -14.37
N THR A 76 7.90 11.02 -15.27
CA THR A 76 9.20 10.34 -15.10
C THR A 76 9.92 10.91 -13.87
N PRO A 77 10.62 10.08 -13.06
CA PRO A 77 10.95 8.66 -13.27
C PRO A 77 9.94 7.64 -12.69
N ARG A 78 8.76 8.05 -12.18
CA ARG A 78 7.82 7.11 -11.56
C ARG A 78 7.15 6.22 -12.61
N LEU A 79 6.97 4.96 -12.25
CA LEU A 79 6.39 3.93 -13.11
C LEU A 79 4.97 3.58 -12.70
N VAL A 80 4.59 3.78 -11.43
CA VAL A 80 3.30 3.32 -10.89
C VAL A 80 2.50 4.41 -10.19
N GLU A 81 1.18 4.23 -10.21
CA GLU A 81 0.20 5.03 -9.51
C GLU A 81 -0.42 4.21 -8.37
N THR A 82 -0.15 4.59 -7.12
CA THR A 82 -0.55 3.80 -5.94
C THR A 82 -1.96 4.09 -5.44
N TRP A 83 -2.69 4.97 -6.12
CA TRP A 83 -4.09 5.28 -5.80
C TRP A 83 -5.07 4.22 -6.32
N PHE A 84 -4.62 3.31 -7.20
CA PHE A 84 -5.38 2.15 -7.68
C PHE A 84 -4.48 0.91 -7.66
N ILE A 85 -4.82 -0.09 -6.85
CA ILE A 85 -4.10 -1.36 -6.79
C ILE A 85 -5.11 -2.48 -6.66
N HIS A 86 -5.02 -3.51 -7.49
CA HIS A 86 -5.71 -4.77 -7.31
C HIS A 86 -4.70 -5.87 -6.99
N ALA A 87 -5.04 -6.75 -6.06
CA ALA A 87 -4.23 -7.93 -5.77
C ALA A 87 -5.10 -9.05 -5.22
N ARG A 88 -4.78 -10.31 -5.55
CA ARG A 88 -5.32 -11.43 -4.80
C ARG A 88 -4.79 -11.43 -3.37
N LYS A 89 -5.55 -12.05 -2.47
CA LYS A 89 -5.11 -12.30 -1.09
C LYS A 89 -3.77 -13.04 -1.09
N GLY A 90 -2.83 -12.59 -0.24
CA GLY A 90 -1.51 -13.20 -0.12
C GLY A 90 -0.65 -13.08 -1.38
N HIS A 91 -0.81 -12.01 -2.17
CA HIS A 91 0.03 -11.82 -3.35
C HIS A 91 1.49 -11.52 -2.96
N PRO A 92 2.50 -12.28 -3.46
CA PRO A 92 3.89 -12.16 -3.02
C PRO A 92 4.49 -10.76 -3.19
N LEU A 93 4.16 -10.05 -4.26
CA LEU A 93 4.63 -8.68 -4.45
C LEU A 93 4.13 -7.74 -3.34
N VAL A 94 2.89 -7.89 -2.89
CA VAL A 94 2.31 -7.05 -1.82
C VAL A 94 3.02 -7.36 -0.50
N GLU A 95 3.29 -8.65 -0.25
CA GLU A 95 4.05 -9.12 0.90
C GLU A 95 5.49 -8.58 0.91
N THR A 96 6.21 -8.67 -0.21
CA THR A 96 7.56 -8.12 -0.37
C THR A 96 7.59 -6.62 -0.07
N VAL A 97 6.63 -5.85 -0.63
CA VAL A 97 6.57 -4.40 -0.43
C VAL A 97 6.29 -4.05 1.03
N ILE A 98 5.32 -4.70 1.68
CA ILE A 98 4.99 -4.37 3.08
C ILE A 98 6.13 -4.75 4.03
N HIS A 99 6.83 -5.87 3.79
CA HIS A 99 8.00 -6.26 4.57
C HIS A 99 9.17 -5.30 4.36
N GLY A 100 9.50 -4.94 3.12
CA GLY A 100 10.57 -3.97 2.84
C GLY A 100 10.32 -2.61 3.49
N LEU A 101 9.09 -2.11 3.43
CA LEU A 101 8.70 -0.90 4.16
C LEU A 101 8.78 -1.10 5.68
N ALA A 102 8.33 -2.22 6.21
CA ALA A 102 8.39 -2.49 7.64
C ALA A 102 9.84 -2.54 8.15
N ASP A 103 10.75 -3.14 7.40
CA ASP A 103 12.19 -3.24 7.70
C ASP A 103 12.86 -1.87 7.74
N TYR A 104 12.50 -0.98 6.80
CA TYR A 104 12.94 0.41 6.85
C TYR A 104 12.56 1.04 8.20
N TRP A 105 11.31 0.87 8.62
CA TRP A 105 10.84 1.46 9.87
C TRP A 105 11.43 0.80 11.11
N VAL A 106 11.98 -0.42 11.07
CA VAL A 106 12.77 -0.94 12.21
C VAL A 106 13.98 -0.04 12.49
N LYS A 107 14.63 0.45 11.42
CA LYS A 107 15.91 1.17 11.49
C LYS A 107 15.76 2.69 11.66
N TYR A 108 14.68 3.27 11.15
CA TYR A 108 14.51 4.72 11.07
C TYR A 108 13.24 5.20 11.79
N ASP A 109 13.30 6.42 12.34
CA ASP A 109 12.20 7.09 13.06
C ASP A 109 11.59 8.27 12.27
N ARG A 110 11.98 8.42 10.99
CA ARG A 110 11.45 9.44 10.09
C ARG A 110 11.38 8.90 8.69
N LEU A 111 10.54 9.52 7.86
CA LEU A 111 10.56 9.31 6.43
C LEU A 111 11.81 9.93 5.81
N LEU A 112 12.46 9.20 4.89
CA LEU A 112 13.57 9.72 4.10
C LEU A 112 13.06 10.60 2.94
N GLU A 113 12.10 10.08 2.17
CA GLU A 113 11.55 10.76 0.99
C GLU A 113 10.05 10.51 0.83
N TYR A 114 9.34 11.52 0.32
CA TYR A 114 7.89 11.48 0.12
C TYR A 114 7.41 10.33 -0.76
N PHE A 115 8.16 10.01 -1.83
CA PHE A 115 7.80 8.97 -2.80
C PHE A 115 8.33 7.58 -2.43
N MET A 116 8.72 7.36 -1.18
CA MET A 116 9.24 6.06 -0.72
C MET A 116 8.30 4.89 -1.04
N PHE A 117 6.99 5.07 -0.91
CA PHE A 117 6.01 4.02 -1.17
C PHE A 117 5.97 3.55 -2.65
N PRO A 118 5.71 4.41 -3.65
CA PRO A 118 5.77 3.98 -5.05
C PRO A 118 7.13 3.41 -5.42
N HIS A 119 8.24 3.99 -4.94
CA HIS A 119 9.58 3.45 -5.23
C HIS A 119 9.81 2.03 -4.67
N HIS A 120 9.23 1.68 -3.52
CA HIS A 120 9.30 0.29 -3.02
C HIS A 120 8.51 -0.68 -3.90
N ILE A 121 7.35 -0.26 -4.42
CA ILE A 121 6.58 -1.07 -5.38
C ILE A 121 7.37 -1.25 -6.67
N GLU A 122 7.93 -0.17 -7.21
CA GLU A 122 8.74 -0.18 -8.44
C GLU A 122 9.97 -1.09 -8.30
N ALA A 123 10.72 -0.96 -7.21
CA ALA A 123 11.86 -1.81 -6.92
C ALA A 123 11.44 -3.29 -6.83
N SER A 124 10.32 -3.58 -6.18
CA SER A 124 9.83 -4.96 -6.04
C SER A 124 9.37 -5.53 -7.38
N LEU A 125 8.70 -4.73 -8.23
CA LEU A 125 8.28 -5.13 -9.57
C LEU A 125 9.47 -5.45 -10.50
N LEU A 126 10.59 -4.75 -10.35
CA LEU A 126 11.78 -4.95 -11.18
C LEU A 126 12.65 -6.14 -10.73
N LEU A 127 12.39 -6.69 -9.53
CA LEU A 127 13.09 -7.84 -8.97
C LEU A 127 12.38 -9.18 -9.24
N HIS A 128 11.15 -9.13 -9.75
CA HIS A 128 10.32 -10.29 -10.13
C HIS A 128 10.19 -10.39 -11.65
#